data_AF-X1GYY4-F1
#
_entry.id   AF-X1GYY4-F1
#
_cell.length_a   1.000
_cell.length_b   1.000
_cell.length_c   1.000
_cell.angle_alpha   90.00
_cell.angle_beta   90.00
_cell.angle_gamma   90.00
#
_symmetry.space_group_name_H-M   'P 1'
#
loop_
_entity.id
_entity.type
_entity.pdbx_description
1 polymer ?
#
loop_
_entity_poly.entity_id
_entity_poly.type
_entity_poly.pdbx_seq_one_letter_code
_entity_poly.pdbx_strand_id
1 'polypeptide(L)'
;SSFFASQVFLGLGSEVIAMGNTPDGKNINANCGSLYPQNLARKVVESKADIGVAYDGDADRAIWVDEKGRILNGDHTLFVLSRFMKEKGLLKSDYVIATTMSNMGLEKALEKLDLKLLRTQIGDKYVLEKMMMLKANLGGEQSGHTIFLDDCPTGDGILTSLKMLEVMAAYNLPLSKLVEDLEEYPQILLNVPVRKKTDFDQFPEIINAKEEIEKRLGDSGRLNVRYSGTEPVARVMIEGQDRGEIEDYASQMASVISKYLGS
;
A
#
# COMPACT_ATOMS: atom_id res chain seq x y z
N SER A 1 15.64 -13.15 2.23
CA SER A 1 14.60 -13.46 3.23
C SER A 1 14.60 -14.91 3.74
N SER A 2 14.56 -15.92 2.85
CA SER A 2 14.24 -17.34 3.15
C SER A 2 14.83 -17.95 4.42
N PHE A 3 16.14 -17.78 4.65
CA PHE A 3 16.81 -18.30 5.84
C PHE A 3 16.61 -17.42 7.08
N PHE A 4 16.86 -16.12 6.95
CA PHE A 4 16.88 -15.18 8.08
C PHE A 4 15.52 -14.98 8.73
N ALA A 5 14.46 -14.81 7.94
CA ALA A 5 13.13 -14.55 8.49
C ALA A 5 12.66 -15.68 9.41
N SER A 6 12.80 -16.94 8.97
CA SER A 6 12.42 -18.11 9.76
C SER A 6 13.18 -18.20 11.09
N GLN A 7 14.50 -17.92 11.07
CA GLN A 7 15.33 -17.94 12.28
C GLN A 7 14.93 -16.87 13.28
N VAL A 8 14.59 -15.66 12.81
CA VAL A 8 14.14 -14.57 13.67
C VAL A 8 12.89 -14.98 14.43
N PHE A 9 11.86 -15.50 13.76
CA PHE A 9 10.60 -15.89 14.42
C PHE A 9 10.74 -17.12 15.31
N LEU A 10 11.52 -18.12 14.90
CA LEU A 10 11.84 -19.27 15.76
C LEU A 10 12.57 -18.81 17.03
N GLY A 11 13.49 -17.85 16.92
CA GLY A 11 14.21 -17.27 18.06
C GLY A 11 13.32 -16.51 19.04
N LEU A 12 12.16 -16.01 18.58
CA LEU A 12 11.13 -15.39 19.42
C LEU A 12 10.17 -16.40 20.06
N GLY A 13 10.36 -17.70 19.79
CA GLY A 13 9.51 -18.77 20.31
C GLY A 13 8.23 -19.02 19.50
N SER A 14 8.11 -18.46 18.30
CA SER A 14 6.98 -18.72 17.42
C SER A 14 7.08 -20.10 16.77
N GLU A 15 5.93 -20.75 16.54
CA GLU A 15 5.85 -21.88 15.62
C GLU A 15 5.89 -21.36 14.17
N VAL A 16 6.81 -21.87 13.35
CA VAL A 16 7.05 -21.35 12.00
C VAL A 16 6.80 -22.41 10.94
N ILE A 17 5.88 -22.12 10.03
CA ILE A 17 5.62 -22.91 8.82
C ILE A 17 6.21 -22.14 7.63
N ALA A 18 7.41 -22.53 7.20
CA ALA A 18 8.10 -21.84 6.12
C ALA A 18 7.62 -22.31 4.73
N MET A 19 7.47 -21.34 3.81
CA MET A 19 7.16 -21.55 2.39
C MET A 19 8.17 -20.79 1.52
N GLY A 20 8.46 -21.30 0.32
CA GLY A 20 9.39 -20.62 -0.61
C GLY A 20 10.80 -20.43 -0.04
N ASN A 21 11.22 -21.30 0.89
CA ASN A 21 12.46 -21.13 1.65
C ASN A 21 13.65 -21.98 1.16
N THR A 22 13.51 -22.64 0.00
CA THR A 22 14.55 -23.51 -0.59
C THR A 22 15.06 -22.90 -1.90
N PRO A 23 15.92 -21.87 -1.84
CA PRO A 23 16.42 -21.21 -3.04
C PRO A 23 17.37 -22.12 -3.83
N ASP A 24 17.24 -22.12 -5.16
CA ASP A 24 18.12 -22.86 -6.08
C ASP A 24 18.92 -21.95 -7.02
N GLY A 25 18.84 -20.64 -6.79
CA GLY A 25 19.46 -19.59 -7.62
C GLY A 25 18.64 -19.17 -8.84
N LYS A 26 17.50 -19.82 -9.12
CA LYS A 26 16.62 -19.52 -10.26
C LYS A 26 15.16 -19.31 -9.86
N ASN A 27 14.76 -19.79 -8.69
CA ASN A 27 13.38 -19.80 -8.21
C ASN A 27 12.99 -18.60 -7.33
N ILE A 28 13.79 -17.53 -7.31
CA ILE A 28 13.44 -16.28 -6.59
C ILE A 28 12.15 -15.68 -7.16
N ASN A 29 11.20 -15.33 -6.28
CA ASN A 29 9.88 -14.77 -6.63
C ASN A 29 9.03 -15.65 -7.59
N ALA A 30 9.38 -16.93 -7.78
CA ALA A 30 8.67 -17.82 -8.68
C ALA A 30 7.35 -18.29 -8.04
N ASN A 31 6.24 -17.60 -8.36
CA ASN A 31 4.90 -17.88 -7.81
C ASN A 31 4.84 -17.87 -6.27
N CYS A 32 5.69 -17.06 -5.65
CA CYS A 32 5.80 -16.90 -4.20
C CYS A 32 6.16 -15.45 -3.82
N GLY A 33 6.15 -15.17 -2.52
CA GLY A 33 6.53 -13.86 -1.99
C GLY A 33 5.41 -12.81 -2.07
N SER A 34 5.77 -11.56 -1.80
CA SER A 34 4.82 -10.44 -1.64
C SER A 34 3.93 -10.17 -2.87
N LEU A 35 4.41 -10.52 -4.08
CA LEU A 35 3.64 -10.40 -5.32
C LEU A 35 2.63 -11.54 -5.53
N TYR A 36 2.86 -12.70 -4.91
CA TYR A 36 2.03 -13.90 -5.07
C TYR A 36 1.60 -14.49 -3.71
N PRO A 37 0.90 -13.71 -2.86
CA PRO A 37 0.55 -14.14 -1.50
C PRO A 37 -0.61 -15.15 -1.44
N GLN A 38 -1.23 -15.51 -2.58
CA GLN A 38 -2.40 -16.38 -2.61
C GLN A 38 -2.09 -17.80 -2.08
N ASN A 39 -0.88 -18.30 -2.35
CA ASN A 39 -0.42 -19.58 -1.83
C ASN A 39 -0.23 -19.53 -0.31
N LEU A 40 0.31 -18.42 0.21
CA LEU A 40 0.44 -18.19 1.64
C LEU A 40 -0.94 -18.10 2.30
N ALA A 41 -1.89 -17.37 1.69
CA ALA A 41 -3.24 -17.23 2.23
C ALA A 41 -3.95 -18.57 2.40
N ARG A 42 -3.87 -19.44 1.40
CA ARG A 42 -4.39 -20.81 1.51
C ARG A 42 -3.71 -21.58 2.64
N LYS A 43 -2.38 -21.49 2.73
CA LYS A 43 -1.63 -22.21 3.75
C LYS A 43 -2.00 -21.78 5.16
N VAL A 44 -2.18 -20.48 5.41
CA VAL A 44 -2.58 -19.93 6.72
C VAL A 44 -3.88 -20.57 7.19
N VAL A 45 -4.90 -20.63 6.32
CA VAL A 45 -6.19 -21.25 6.65
C VAL A 45 -6.04 -22.77 6.84
N GLU A 46 -5.31 -23.45 5.96
CA GLU A 46 -5.09 -24.91 6.04
C GLU A 46 -4.37 -25.33 7.33
N SER A 47 -3.37 -24.56 7.76
CA SER A 47 -2.61 -24.84 8.97
C SER A 47 -3.19 -24.21 10.23
N LYS A 48 -4.25 -23.40 10.10
CA LYS A 48 -4.82 -22.60 11.19
C LYS A 48 -3.77 -21.71 11.87
N ALA A 49 -2.88 -21.11 11.07
CA ALA A 49 -1.88 -20.19 11.58
C ALA A 49 -2.53 -18.86 11.99
N ASP A 50 -1.99 -18.18 13.00
CA ASP A 50 -2.50 -16.89 13.47
C ASP A 50 -2.30 -15.77 12.43
N ILE A 51 -1.20 -15.84 11.67
CA ILE A 51 -0.85 -14.91 10.60
C ILE A 51 0.02 -15.59 9.54
N GLY A 52 0.08 -14.98 8.35
CA GLY A 52 1.11 -15.22 7.36
C GLY A 52 1.83 -13.93 6.98
N VAL A 53 3.12 -14.02 6.68
CA VAL A 53 3.91 -12.91 6.13
C VAL A 53 4.63 -13.35 4.86
N ALA A 54 4.45 -12.58 3.79
CA ALA A 54 5.11 -12.75 2.50
C ALA A 54 6.11 -11.62 2.27
N TYR A 55 7.37 -11.99 2.07
CA TYR A 55 8.46 -11.08 1.69
C TYR A 55 8.75 -11.18 0.19
N ASP A 56 9.38 -10.17 -0.38
CA ASP A 56 10.08 -10.31 -1.66
C ASP A 56 11.50 -10.85 -1.50
N GLY A 57 12.24 -10.87 -2.62
CA GLY A 57 13.53 -11.52 -2.75
C GLY A 57 14.60 -10.96 -1.80
N ASP A 58 14.67 -9.63 -1.72
CA ASP A 58 15.56 -8.85 -0.85
C ASP A 58 14.93 -8.47 0.50
N ALA A 59 13.62 -8.66 0.67
CA ALA A 59 12.91 -8.54 1.94
C ALA A 59 12.75 -7.11 2.47
N ASP A 60 12.73 -6.11 1.59
CA ASP A 60 12.38 -4.74 1.95
C ASP A 60 10.85 -4.56 2.10
N ARG A 61 10.05 -5.52 1.62
CA ARG A 61 8.58 -5.51 1.71
C ARG A 61 8.03 -6.62 2.59
N ALA A 62 6.92 -6.31 3.26
CA ALA A 62 6.08 -7.28 3.95
C ALA A 62 4.61 -7.12 3.54
N ILE A 63 4.04 -8.21 3.02
CA ILE A 63 2.59 -8.36 2.77
C ILE A 63 2.05 -9.41 3.71
N TRP A 64 0.85 -9.17 4.22
CA TRP A 64 0.30 -9.95 5.32
C TRP A 64 -0.87 -10.79 4.87
N VAL A 65 -1.11 -11.87 5.62
CA VAL A 65 -2.34 -12.64 5.57
C VAL A 65 -2.84 -12.78 7.01
N ASP A 66 -4.08 -12.40 7.26
CA ASP A 66 -4.71 -12.63 8.57
C ASP A 66 -5.13 -14.10 8.78
N GLU A 67 -5.62 -14.42 9.98
CA GLU A 67 -6.03 -15.77 10.36
C GLU A 67 -7.21 -16.32 9.53
N LYS A 68 -7.89 -15.46 8.77
CA LYS A 68 -9.03 -15.80 7.89
C LYS A 68 -8.60 -15.95 6.43
N GLY A 69 -7.33 -15.74 6.12
CA GLY A 69 -6.81 -15.80 4.75
C GLY A 69 -6.99 -14.50 3.95
N ARG A 70 -7.38 -13.38 4.58
CA ARG A 70 -7.45 -12.08 3.91
C ARG A 70 -6.03 -11.56 3.70
N ILE A 71 -5.71 -11.19 2.46
CA ILE A 71 -4.45 -10.54 2.12
C ILE A 71 -4.54 -9.06 2.51
N LEU A 72 -3.54 -8.58 3.23
CA LEU A 72 -3.46 -7.21 3.73
C LEU A 72 -2.16 -6.56 3.22
N ASN A 73 -2.30 -5.40 2.60
CA ASN A 73 -1.22 -4.67 1.93
C ASN A 73 -0.50 -3.69 2.89
N GLY A 74 0.45 -2.90 2.35
CA GLY A 74 1.22 -1.94 3.13
C GLY A 74 0.39 -0.82 3.79
N ASP A 75 -0.79 -0.47 3.24
CA ASP A 75 -1.66 0.53 3.88
C ASP A 75 -2.22 0.02 5.22
N HIS A 76 -2.48 -1.28 5.33
CA HIS A 76 -2.90 -1.91 6.59
C HIS A 76 -1.78 -1.85 7.64
N THR A 77 -0.55 -2.12 7.21
CA THR A 77 0.65 -1.97 8.04
C THR A 77 0.77 -0.53 8.56
N LEU A 78 0.69 0.46 7.66
CA LEU A 78 0.75 1.87 8.04
C LEU A 78 -0.36 2.24 9.01
N PHE A 79 -1.60 1.80 8.78
CA PHE A 79 -2.71 2.08 9.68
C PHE A 79 -2.49 1.53 11.10
N VAL A 80 -2.19 0.24 11.21
CA VAL A 80 -2.00 -0.45 12.50
C VAL A 80 -0.88 0.19 13.31
N LEU A 81 0.27 0.44 12.66
CA LEU A 81 1.43 1.02 13.31
C LEU A 81 1.24 2.49 13.65
N SER A 82 0.58 3.27 12.78
CA SER A 82 0.26 4.67 13.08
C SER A 82 -0.61 4.78 14.33
N ARG A 83 -1.63 3.93 14.45
CA ARG A 83 -2.51 3.89 15.63
C ARG A 83 -1.74 3.52 16.90
N PHE A 84 -0.96 2.44 16.85
CA PHE A 84 -0.18 1.99 18.00
C PHE A 84 0.87 3.01 18.42
N MET A 85 1.64 3.54 17.47
CA MET A 85 2.68 4.53 17.73
C MET A 85 2.07 5.85 18.24
N LYS A 86 0.89 6.26 17.76
CA LYS A 86 0.18 7.42 18.33
C LYS A 86 -0.21 7.17 19.78
N GLU A 87 -0.84 6.03 20.09
CA GLU A 87 -1.27 5.70 21.45
C GLU A 87 -0.10 5.69 22.44
N LYS A 88 1.07 5.17 22.00
CA LYS A 88 2.28 5.11 22.82
C LYS A 88 3.11 6.40 22.83
N GLY A 89 2.70 7.44 22.11
CA GLY A 89 3.47 8.70 22.01
C GLY A 89 4.82 8.55 21.29
N LEU A 90 4.92 7.58 20.37
CA LEU A 90 6.14 7.25 19.61
C LEU A 90 6.23 7.97 18.26
N LEU A 91 5.12 8.51 17.73
CA LEU A 91 5.14 9.32 16.51
C LEU A 91 5.82 10.67 16.77
N LYS A 92 6.77 11.03 15.91
CA LYS A 92 7.52 12.30 16.01
C LYS A 92 6.79 13.50 15.39
N SER A 93 5.78 13.24 14.58
CA SER A 93 4.87 14.23 14.02
C SER A 93 3.52 13.60 13.74
N ASP A 94 2.51 14.43 13.46
CA ASP A 94 1.18 13.95 13.08
C ASP A 94 1.10 13.49 11.61
N TYR A 95 2.25 13.31 10.94
CA TYR A 95 2.32 12.96 9.53
C TYR A 95 2.68 11.49 9.32
N VAL A 96 1.88 10.83 8.51
CA VAL A 96 2.20 9.53 7.91
C VAL A 96 2.46 9.77 6.43
N ILE A 97 3.63 9.34 5.93
CA ILE A 97 4.00 9.58 4.54
C ILE A 97 3.71 8.35 3.71
N ALA A 98 2.99 8.50 2.61
CA ALA A 98 2.76 7.41 1.67
C ALA A 98 2.83 7.91 0.22
N THR A 99 2.57 7.05 -0.75
CA THR A 99 2.56 7.47 -2.16
C THR A 99 1.16 7.79 -2.64
N THR A 100 1.05 8.35 -3.84
CA THR A 100 -0.23 8.60 -4.51
C THR A 100 -1.12 7.36 -4.65
N MET A 101 -0.55 6.15 -4.55
CA MET A 101 -1.25 4.87 -4.67
C MET A 101 -1.97 4.43 -3.39
N SER A 102 -1.57 4.94 -2.22
CA SER A 102 -2.21 4.56 -0.96
C SER A 102 -3.67 4.98 -0.94
N ASN A 103 -4.51 4.01 -0.59
CA ASN A 103 -5.96 4.07 -0.72
C ASN A 103 -6.55 5.22 0.12
N MET A 104 -7.62 5.84 -0.36
CA MET A 104 -8.35 6.87 0.38
C MET A 104 -8.87 6.40 1.75
N GLY A 105 -9.16 5.10 1.88
CA GLY A 105 -9.51 4.47 3.15
C GLY A 105 -8.47 4.69 4.25
N LEU A 106 -7.18 4.63 3.91
CA LEU A 106 -6.09 4.91 4.85
C LEU A 106 -6.14 6.35 5.35
N GLU A 107 -6.36 7.31 4.45
CA GLU A 107 -6.49 8.72 4.81
C GLU A 107 -7.66 8.94 5.77
N LYS A 108 -8.83 8.39 5.46
CA LYS A 108 -10.02 8.49 6.33
C LYS A 108 -9.82 7.81 7.68
N ALA A 109 -9.10 6.69 7.73
CA ALA A 109 -8.79 6.01 8.97
C ALA A 109 -7.79 6.81 9.83
N LEU A 110 -6.80 7.46 9.22
CA LEU A 110 -5.83 8.32 9.90
C LEU A 110 -6.45 9.63 10.39
N GLU A 111 -7.36 10.24 9.63
CA GLU A 111 -8.11 11.44 10.04
C GLU A 111 -8.87 11.21 11.36
N LYS A 112 -9.50 10.03 11.53
CA LYS A 112 -10.17 9.63 12.79
C LYS A 112 -9.22 9.51 13.97
N LEU A 113 -7.92 9.37 13.69
CA LEU A 113 -6.84 9.34 14.66
C LEU A 113 -6.10 10.68 14.72
N ASP A 114 -6.67 11.80 14.26
CA ASP A 114 -6.02 13.11 14.12
C ASP A 114 -4.62 13.09 13.47
N LEU A 115 -4.38 12.13 12.58
CA LEU A 115 -3.16 12.01 11.79
C LEU A 115 -3.43 12.47 10.36
N LYS A 116 -2.39 12.98 9.70
CA LYS A 116 -2.45 13.48 8.33
C LYS A 116 -1.64 12.57 7.42
N LEU A 117 -2.32 11.96 6.44
CA LEU A 117 -1.65 11.26 5.36
C LEU A 117 -1.12 12.27 4.35
N LEU A 118 0.19 12.27 4.10
CA LEU A 118 0.79 13.08 3.05
C LEU A 118 1.32 12.18 1.94
N ARG A 119 0.81 12.40 0.73
CA ARG A 119 1.15 11.59 -0.42
C ARG A 119 2.30 12.20 -1.23
N THR A 120 3.22 11.35 -1.66
CA THR A 120 4.33 11.67 -2.56
C THR A 120 4.16 10.98 -3.90
N GLN A 121 5.02 11.29 -4.87
CA GLN A 121 5.14 10.47 -6.07
C GLN A 121 5.53 9.02 -5.69
N ILE A 122 5.25 8.08 -6.59
CA ILE A 122 5.57 6.66 -6.39
C ILE A 122 7.09 6.46 -6.36
N GLY A 123 7.56 5.68 -5.40
CA GLY A 123 8.97 5.44 -5.14
C GLY A 123 9.33 5.74 -3.69
N ASP A 124 9.94 4.76 -3.05
CA ASP A 124 10.56 4.79 -1.73
C ASP A 124 11.40 6.05 -1.46
N LYS A 125 12.19 6.49 -2.45
CA LYS A 125 12.99 7.72 -2.38
C LYS A 125 12.16 8.94 -2.02
N TYR A 126 11.00 9.14 -2.66
CA TYR A 126 10.18 10.32 -2.42
C TYR A 126 9.51 10.27 -1.05
N VAL A 127 9.14 9.07 -0.59
CA VAL A 127 8.63 8.85 0.76
C VAL A 127 9.69 9.24 1.77
N LEU A 128 10.92 8.72 1.64
CA LEU A 128 12.03 9.02 2.54
C LEU A 128 12.37 10.52 2.56
N GLU A 129 12.51 11.16 1.40
CA GLU A 129 12.79 12.60 1.30
C GLU A 129 11.74 13.44 2.02
N LYS A 130 10.45 13.10 1.86
CA LYS A 130 9.35 13.80 2.50
C LYS A 130 9.31 13.54 4.01
N MET A 131 9.60 12.33 4.46
CA MET A 131 9.73 11.99 5.88
C MET A 131 10.83 12.81 6.54
N MET A 132 12.01 12.91 5.92
CA MET A 132 13.13 13.72 6.43
C MET A 132 12.77 15.21 6.50
N MET A 133 12.14 15.75 5.44
CA MET A 133 11.72 17.15 5.38
C MET A 133 10.73 17.52 6.50
N LEU A 134 9.79 16.61 6.80
CA LEU A 134 8.72 16.84 7.77
C LEU A 134 9.01 16.26 9.16
N LYS A 135 10.19 15.65 9.34
CA LYS A 135 10.57 14.93 10.56
C LYS A 135 9.53 13.87 10.97
N ALA A 136 8.90 13.23 9.98
CA ALA A 136 8.03 12.09 10.19
C ALA A 136 8.88 10.82 10.35
N ASN A 137 8.46 9.92 11.25
CA ASN A 137 9.19 8.68 11.52
C ASN A 137 8.49 7.41 11.03
N LEU A 138 7.31 7.55 10.40
CA LEU A 138 6.60 6.45 9.75
C LEU A 138 6.16 6.83 8.34
N GLY A 139 6.45 5.95 7.38
CA GLY A 139 5.97 6.07 6.01
C GLY A 139 6.15 4.80 5.23
N GLY A 140 5.55 4.71 4.04
CA GLY A 140 5.66 3.51 3.23
C GLY A 140 4.82 3.52 1.95
N GLU A 141 4.70 2.34 1.35
CA GLU A 141 3.96 2.11 0.12
C GLU A 141 2.99 0.94 0.30
N GLN A 142 1.88 0.98 -0.45
CA GLN A 142 0.91 -0.12 -0.50
C GLN A 142 1.55 -1.48 -0.88
N SER A 143 2.69 -1.47 -1.57
CA SER A 143 3.48 -2.66 -1.92
C SER A 143 4.03 -3.45 -0.72
N GLY A 144 3.98 -2.87 0.49
CA GLY A 144 4.52 -3.46 1.71
C GLY A 144 5.88 -2.89 2.12
N HIS A 145 6.47 -1.98 1.33
CA HIS A 145 7.70 -1.28 1.70
C HIS A 145 7.38 -0.26 2.80
N THR A 146 7.85 -0.48 4.03
CA THR A 146 7.55 0.37 5.19
C THR A 146 8.84 0.84 5.85
N ILE A 147 8.96 2.16 6.05
CA ILE A 147 10.14 2.82 6.59
C ILE A 147 9.84 3.31 8.02
N PHE A 148 10.68 2.87 8.95
CA PHE A 148 10.74 3.40 10.32
C PHE A 148 12.02 4.19 10.46
N LEU A 149 11.95 5.50 10.23
CA LEU A 149 13.15 6.34 10.05
C LEU A 149 14.06 6.40 11.29
N ASP A 150 13.51 6.08 12.46
CA ASP A 150 14.26 5.99 13.71
C ASP A 150 15.13 4.74 13.82
N ASP A 151 14.79 3.69 13.08
CA ASP A 151 15.44 2.38 13.12
C ASP A 151 16.27 2.11 11.85
N CYS A 152 15.69 2.36 10.67
CA CYS A 152 16.29 2.07 9.38
C CYS A 152 15.86 3.12 8.34
N PRO A 153 16.79 3.74 7.59
CA PRO A 153 16.46 4.74 6.56
C PRO A 153 15.94 4.11 5.25
N THR A 154 15.63 2.81 5.23
CA THR A 154 15.05 2.08 4.10
C THR A 154 13.95 1.15 4.59
N GLY A 155 13.12 0.67 3.67
CA GLY A 155 12.16 -0.38 3.95
C GLY A 155 12.84 -1.66 4.41
N ASP A 156 12.27 -2.28 5.44
CA ASP A 156 12.72 -3.56 5.98
C ASP A 156 11.50 -4.37 6.38
N GLY A 157 11.20 -5.41 5.61
CA GLY A 157 10.04 -6.27 5.82
C GLY A 157 10.14 -7.07 7.12
N ILE A 158 11.34 -7.48 7.54
CA ILE A 158 11.53 -8.26 8.77
C ILE A 158 11.32 -7.35 9.98
N LEU A 159 11.90 -6.15 9.99
CA LEU A 159 11.66 -5.13 11.02
C LEU A 159 10.17 -4.77 11.10
N THR A 160 9.54 -4.54 9.94
CA THR A 160 8.09 -4.31 9.85
C THR A 160 7.33 -5.44 10.53
N SER A 161 7.79 -6.68 10.34
CA SER A 161 7.13 -7.84 10.91
C SER A 161 7.27 -7.95 12.42
N LEU A 162 8.44 -7.61 12.95
CA LEU A 162 8.67 -7.53 14.39
C LEU A 162 7.77 -6.48 15.05
N LYS A 163 7.65 -5.29 14.44
CA LYS A 163 6.78 -4.24 14.96
C LYS A 163 5.30 -4.61 14.89
N MET A 164 4.86 -5.27 13.82
CA MET A 164 3.48 -5.77 13.75
C MET A 164 3.20 -6.85 14.79
N LEU A 165 4.14 -7.77 15.04
CA LEU A 165 4.03 -8.76 16.11
C LEU A 165 4.03 -8.13 17.50
N GLU A 166 4.81 -7.07 17.72
CA GLU A 166 4.78 -6.29 18.96
C GLU A 166 3.38 -5.72 19.21
N VAL A 167 2.75 -5.14 18.18
CA VAL A 167 1.37 -4.64 18.26
C VAL A 167 0.39 -5.75 18.62
N MET A 168 0.48 -6.89 17.92
CA MET A 168 -0.39 -8.05 18.19
C MET A 168 -0.23 -8.58 19.61
N ALA A 169 1.01 -8.69 20.10
CA ALA A 169 1.30 -9.13 21.46
C ALA A 169 0.82 -8.12 22.51
N ALA A 170 0.97 -6.82 22.26
CA ALA A 170 0.56 -5.76 23.17
C ALA A 170 -0.96 -5.69 23.36
N TYR A 171 -1.73 -5.86 22.28
CA TYR A 171 -3.20 -5.86 22.35
C TYR A 171 -3.81 -7.24 22.61
N ASN A 172 -3.05 -8.32 22.39
CA ASN A 172 -3.54 -9.71 22.42
C ASN A 172 -4.77 -9.90 21.51
N LEU A 173 -4.69 -9.37 20.29
CA LEU A 173 -5.75 -9.42 19.28
C LEU A 173 -5.25 -10.06 17.98
N PRO A 174 -6.13 -10.79 17.26
CA PRO A 174 -5.79 -11.30 15.93
C PRO A 174 -5.63 -10.16 14.92
N LEU A 175 -4.86 -10.39 13.86
CA LEU A 175 -4.55 -9.37 12.86
C LEU A 175 -5.82 -8.81 12.19
N SER A 176 -6.83 -9.66 11.92
CA SER A 176 -8.09 -9.21 11.33
C SER A 176 -8.82 -8.16 12.17
N LYS A 177 -8.63 -8.17 13.50
CA LYS A 177 -9.19 -7.18 14.42
C LYS A 177 -8.38 -5.90 14.48
N LEU A 178 -7.06 -6.00 14.36
CA LEU A 178 -6.22 -4.81 14.32
C LEU A 178 -6.48 -3.95 13.08
N VAL A 179 -6.93 -4.56 11.98
CA VAL A 179 -7.20 -3.84 10.72
C VAL A 179 -8.67 -3.52 10.47
N GLU A 180 -9.58 -3.83 11.39
CA GLU A 180 -11.02 -3.79 11.10
C GLU A 180 -11.58 -2.39 10.84
N ASP A 181 -10.93 -1.37 11.40
CA ASP A 181 -11.30 0.05 11.21
C ASP A 181 -10.79 0.65 9.88
N LEU A 182 -9.97 -0.10 9.13
CA LEU A 182 -9.51 0.29 7.81
C LEU A 182 -10.43 -0.30 6.74
N GLU A 183 -11.32 0.54 6.23
CA GLU A 183 -12.16 0.24 5.08
C GLU A 183 -11.44 0.67 3.80
N GLU A 184 -11.06 -0.30 2.95
CA GLU A 184 -10.48 0.00 1.64
C GLU A 184 -11.58 0.41 0.66
N TYR A 185 -11.40 1.57 0.05
CA TYR A 185 -12.35 2.10 -0.92
C TYR A 185 -12.12 1.40 -2.26
N PRO A 186 -13.19 1.05 -3.00
CA PRO A 186 -13.08 0.63 -4.39
C PRO A 186 -12.14 1.56 -5.18
N GLN A 187 -11.23 0.97 -5.95
CA GLN A 187 -10.26 1.69 -6.78
C GLN A 187 -10.23 1.09 -8.18
N ILE A 188 -10.36 1.93 -9.19
CA ILE A 188 -10.30 1.60 -10.60
C ILE A 188 -9.04 2.23 -11.20
N LEU A 189 -8.28 1.45 -11.95
CA LEU A 189 -7.09 1.92 -12.67
C LEU A 189 -7.20 1.55 -14.15
N LEU A 190 -7.36 2.55 -15.01
CA LEU A 190 -7.38 2.39 -16.47
C LEU A 190 -6.08 2.89 -17.09
N ASN A 191 -5.53 2.10 -18.00
CA ASN A 191 -4.38 2.48 -18.83
C ASN A 191 -4.88 2.91 -20.21
N VAL A 192 -4.64 4.17 -20.56
CA VAL A 192 -5.02 4.77 -21.84
C VAL A 192 -3.78 4.96 -22.69
N PRO A 193 -3.64 4.25 -23.82
CA PRO A 193 -2.53 4.48 -24.75
C PRO A 193 -2.53 5.92 -25.27
N VAL A 194 -1.36 6.54 -25.32
CA VAL A 194 -1.20 7.90 -25.84
C VAL A 194 -0.09 7.96 -26.89
N ARG A 195 -0.25 8.81 -27.91
CA ARG A 195 0.78 9.01 -28.95
C ARG A 195 2.03 9.67 -28.39
N LYS A 196 1.84 10.64 -27.49
CA LYS A 196 2.92 11.41 -26.86
C LYS A 196 2.49 11.85 -25.46
N LYS A 197 3.44 11.93 -24.54
CA LYS A 197 3.28 12.51 -23.20
C LYS A 197 3.35 14.03 -23.31
N THR A 198 2.24 14.64 -23.69
CA THR A 198 2.06 16.10 -23.70
C THR A 198 1.45 16.53 -22.37
N ASP A 199 1.69 17.75 -21.93
CA ASP A 199 1.06 18.21 -20.68
C ASP A 199 -0.49 18.18 -20.81
N PHE A 200 -1.17 17.61 -19.81
CA PHE A 200 -2.63 17.53 -19.80
C PHE A 200 -3.25 18.93 -19.77
N ASP A 201 -2.54 19.90 -19.19
CA ASP A 201 -3.00 21.27 -19.04
C ASP A 201 -3.09 22.04 -20.39
N GLN A 202 -2.59 21.44 -21.48
CA GLN A 202 -2.75 21.99 -22.84
C GLN A 202 -4.12 21.69 -23.46
N PHE A 203 -4.94 20.85 -22.83
CA PHE A 203 -6.22 20.39 -23.37
C PHE A 203 -7.36 20.80 -22.43
N PRO A 204 -8.07 21.90 -22.76
CA PRO A 204 -9.20 22.38 -21.96
C PRO A 204 -10.25 21.30 -21.67
N GLU A 205 -10.46 20.37 -22.60
CA GLU A 205 -11.42 19.28 -22.43
C GLU A 205 -10.99 18.24 -21.38
N ILE A 206 -9.68 17.99 -21.25
CA ILE A 206 -9.12 17.11 -20.21
C ILE A 206 -9.24 17.81 -18.85
N ILE A 207 -8.93 19.10 -18.79
CA ILE A 207 -9.06 19.91 -17.56
C ILE A 207 -10.52 19.93 -17.09
N ASN A 208 -11.45 20.28 -17.99
CA ASN A 208 -12.88 20.37 -17.66
C ASN A 208 -13.44 19.02 -17.18
N ALA A 209 -13.04 17.91 -17.83
CA ALA A 209 -13.46 16.57 -17.42
C ALA A 209 -12.91 16.22 -16.03
N LYS A 210 -11.65 16.56 -15.76
CA LYS A 210 -11.02 16.36 -14.46
C LYS A 210 -11.75 17.14 -13.36
N GLU A 211 -11.99 18.43 -13.57
CA GLU A 211 -12.68 19.29 -12.61
C GLU A 211 -14.12 18.84 -12.35
N GLU A 212 -14.84 18.43 -13.40
CA GLU A 212 -16.20 17.91 -13.28
C GLU A 212 -16.23 16.63 -12.44
N ILE A 213 -15.33 15.68 -12.72
CA ILE A 213 -15.24 14.42 -11.98
C ILE A 213 -14.83 14.67 -10.53
N GLU A 214 -13.81 15.51 -10.29
CA GLU A 214 -13.37 15.87 -8.93
C GLU A 214 -14.50 16.52 -8.13
N LYS A 215 -15.30 17.40 -8.77
CA LYS A 215 -16.47 18.02 -8.12
C LYS A 215 -17.55 17.01 -7.77
N ARG A 216 -17.79 16.00 -8.62
CA ARG A 216 -18.77 14.94 -8.36
C ARG A 216 -18.30 14.00 -7.24
N LEU A 217 -17.01 13.65 -7.24
CA LEU A 217 -16.39 12.83 -6.20
C LEU A 217 -16.38 13.52 -4.83
N GLY A 218 -16.21 14.83 -4.78
CA GLY A 218 -16.20 15.60 -3.53
C GLY A 218 -15.25 15.00 -2.48
N ASP A 219 -15.75 14.79 -1.26
CA ASP A 219 -14.98 14.19 -0.16
C ASP A 219 -15.13 12.65 -0.08
N SER A 220 -15.90 12.03 -0.97
CA SER A 220 -16.18 10.58 -1.00
C SER A 220 -15.33 9.81 -2.01
N GLY A 221 -14.47 10.50 -2.76
CA GLY A 221 -13.57 9.86 -3.71
C GLY A 221 -12.44 10.78 -4.19
N ARG A 222 -11.58 10.23 -5.05
CA ARG A 222 -10.40 10.93 -5.57
C ARG A 222 -10.04 10.47 -6.98
N LEU A 223 -9.68 11.43 -7.82
CA LEU A 223 -9.13 11.22 -9.16
C LEU A 223 -7.61 11.46 -9.15
N ASN A 224 -6.85 10.55 -9.76
CA ASN A 224 -5.43 10.72 -10.06
C ASN A 224 -5.16 10.37 -11.51
N VAL A 225 -4.74 11.37 -12.29
CA VAL A 225 -4.33 11.19 -13.69
C VAL A 225 -2.85 11.49 -13.80
N ARG A 226 -2.08 10.55 -14.36
CA ARG A 226 -0.64 10.70 -14.56
C ARG A 226 -0.15 9.87 -15.72
N TYR A 227 1.02 10.18 -16.27
CA TYR A 227 1.68 9.28 -17.21
C TYR A 227 2.40 8.13 -16.51
N SER A 228 2.51 6.98 -17.20
CA SER A 228 3.49 5.95 -16.85
C SER A 228 4.91 6.51 -17.05
N GLY A 229 5.86 6.12 -16.19
CA GLY A 229 7.26 6.51 -16.36
C GLY A 229 7.91 5.79 -17.55
N THR A 230 7.57 4.52 -17.75
CA THR A 230 8.23 3.60 -18.68
C THR A 230 7.47 3.41 -20.00
N GLU A 231 6.16 3.58 -19.98
CA GLU A 231 5.28 3.26 -21.12
C GLU A 231 4.60 4.51 -21.69
N PRO A 232 4.21 4.54 -22.97
CA PRO A 232 3.43 5.62 -23.58
C PRO A 232 1.94 5.48 -23.24
N VAL A 233 1.63 5.44 -21.94
CA VAL A 233 0.24 5.35 -21.44
C VAL A 233 -0.02 6.43 -20.40
N ALA A 234 -1.22 7.00 -20.43
CA ALA A 234 -1.81 7.74 -19.33
C ALA A 234 -2.55 6.77 -18.41
N ARG A 235 -2.37 6.93 -17.10
CA ARG A 235 -3.04 6.14 -16.06
C ARG A 235 -4.10 7.01 -15.43
N VAL A 236 -5.34 6.54 -15.47
CA VAL A 236 -6.49 7.13 -14.80
C VAL A 236 -6.83 6.24 -13.62
N MET A 237 -6.57 6.74 -12.42
CA MET A 237 -6.93 6.07 -11.17
C MET A 237 -8.06 6.85 -10.52
N ILE A 238 -9.16 6.17 -10.19
CA ILE A 238 -10.25 6.75 -9.39
C ILE A 238 -10.53 5.82 -8.23
N GLU A 239 -10.71 6.39 -7.06
CA GLU A 239 -11.17 5.69 -5.86
C GLU A 239 -12.39 6.39 -5.27
N GLY A 240 -13.31 5.63 -4.67
CA GLY A 240 -14.54 6.17 -4.08
C GLY A 240 -15.44 5.08 -3.50
N GLN A 241 -16.47 5.49 -2.75
CA GLN A 241 -17.36 4.56 -2.04
C GLN A 241 -18.22 3.70 -2.97
N ASP A 242 -18.78 4.29 -4.03
CA ASP A 242 -19.62 3.59 -5.00
C ASP A 242 -18.79 3.14 -6.20
N ARG A 243 -18.66 1.81 -6.36
CA ARG A 243 -17.89 1.21 -7.45
C ARG A 243 -18.46 1.52 -8.83
N GLY A 244 -19.78 1.51 -8.99
CA GLY A 244 -20.42 1.77 -10.28
C GLY A 244 -20.19 3.21 -10.73
N GLU A 245 -20.33 4.15 -9.80
CA GLU A 245 -20.08 5.57 -10.07
C GLU A 245 -18.63 5.84 -10.50
N ILE A 246 -17.64 5.28 -9.79
CA ILE A 246 -16.23 5.50 -10.15
C ILE A 246 -15.82 4.77 -11.44
N GLU A 247 -16.47 3.66 -11.80
CA GLU A 247 -16.24 2.97 -13.09
C GLU A 247 -16.70 3.85 -14.27
N ASP A 248 -17.86 4.51 -14.12
CA ASP A 248 -18.37 5.46 -15.11
C ASP A 248 -17.45 6.68 -15.25
N TYR A 249 -17.00 7.26 -14.14
CA TYR A 249 -16.06 8.40 -14.16
C TYR A 249 -14.70 8.03 -14.75
N ALA A 250 -14.19 6.85 -14.44
CA ALA A 250 -12.92 6.38 -14.98
C ALA A 250 -13.03 6.22 -16.50
N SER A 251 -14.14 5.64 -16.97
CA SER A 251 -14.43 5.46 -18.38
C SER A 251 -14.63 6.79 -19.12
N GLN A 252 -15.33 7.75 -18.50
CA GLN A 252 -15.48 9.11 -19.02
C GLN A 252 -14.12 9.77 -19.22
N MET A 253 -13.28 9.78 -18.18
CA MET A 253 -11.95 10.39 -18.24
C MET A 253 -11.05 9.70 -19.27
N ALA A 254 -11.06 8.36 -19.31
CA ALA A 254 -10.29 7.59 -20.26
C ALA A 254 -10.68 7.88 -21.72
N SER A 255 -11.99 8.02 -21.98
CA SER A 255 -12.52 8.37 -23.30
C SER A 255 -12.06 9.77 -23.75
N VAL A 256 -12.10 10.75 -22.85
CA VAL A 256 -11.60 12.10 -23.13
C VAL A 256 -10.11 12.07 -23.44
N ILE A 257 -9.28 11.43 -22.61
CA ILE A 257 -7.84 11.32 -22.87
C ILE A 257 -7.58 10.62 -24.21
N SER A 258 -8.27 9.51 -24.49
CA SER A 258 -8.11 8.77 -25.74
C SER A 258 -8.45 9.62 -26.96
N LYS A 259 -9.51 10.44 -26.90
CA LYS A 259 -9.92 11.31 -28.01
C LYS A 259 -8.86 12.36 -28.37
N TYR A 260 -8.19 12.96 -27.38
CA TYR A 260 -7.28 14.08 -27.60
C TYR A 260 -5.80 13.70 -27.64
N LEU A 261 -5.42 12.61 -26.97
CA LEU A 261 -4.04 12.15 -26.83
C LEU A 261 -3.82 10.73 -27.35
N GLY A 262 -4.90 10.00 -27.64
CA GLY A 262 -4.85 8.62 -28.10
C GLY A 262 -4.29 8.44 -29.50
N SER A 263 -3.95 7.18 -29.79
CA SER A 263 -3.44 6.69 -31.07
C SER A 263 -4.43 6.80 -32.19
#